data_AF-A0A960PU83-F1
#
_entry.id   AF-A0A960PU83-F1
#
_cell.length_a   1.000
_cell.length_b   1.000
_cell.length_c   1.000
_cell.angle_alpha   90.00
_cell.angle_beta   90.00
_cell.angle_gamma   90.00
#
_symmetry.space_group_name_H-M   'P 1'
#
loop_
_entity.id
_entity.type
_entity.pdbx_description
1 polymer ?
#
loop_
_entity_poly.entity_id
_entity_poly.type
_entity_poly.pdbx_seq_one_letter_code
_entity_poly.pdbx_strand_id
1 'polypeptide(L)'
;QSPELMEHCVSGFAFYRSEAREVPADLRELAQLRTGWARASRFVFSQHCKAARDNGVDEEKIASIEAWQVSDAYTPAERAVLAWTDALVLQGGRADDATFAALRSHLSELAILELTYITCWYDLHAVMSRALRLELDDVDDPITELTGPGIARSLHPDAEPES
;
A
#
# COMPACT_ATOMS: atom_id res chain seq x y z
N GLN A 1 -8.71 1.49 -24.06
CA GLN A 1 -8.96 1.00 -22.69
C GLN A 1 -10.03 -0.09 -22.77
N SER A 2 -9.97 -1.11 -21.91
CA SER A 2 -11.02 -2.12 -21.76
C SER A 2 -12.04 -1.60 -20.73
N PRO A 3 -13.28 -1.22 -21.12
CA PRO A 3 -14.25 -0.65 -20.19
C PRO A 3 -14.59 -1.60 -19.04
N GLU A 4 -14.70 -2.90 -19.31
CA GLU A 4 -14.98 -3.94 -18.31
C GLU A 4 -13.86 -4.04 -17.26
N LEU A 5 -12.58 -4.00 -17.69
CA LEU A 5 -11.45 -4.01 -16.77
C LEU A 5 -11.45 -2.75 -15.89
N MET A 6 -11.74 -1.59 -16.48
CA MET A 6 -11.80 -0.33 -15.75
C MET A 6 -12.93 -0.34 -14.70
N GLU A 7 -14.11 -0.86 -15.05
CA GLU A 7 -15.23 -1.02 -14.12
C GLU A 7 -14.85 -1.93 -12.94
N HIS A 8 -14.21 -3.07 -13.22
CA HIS A 8 -13.72 -3.97 -12.19
C HIS A 8 -12.68 -3.30 -11.27
N CYS A 9 -11.71 -2.57 -11.84
CA CYS A 9 -10.73 -1.82 -11.06
C CYS A 9 -11.40 -0.75 -10.16
N VAL A 10 -12.37 0.00 -10.68
CA VAL A 10 -13.12 1.01 -9.91
C VAL A 10 -13.90 0.38 -8.76
N SER A 11 -14.51 -0.80 -8.97
CA SER A 11 -15.19 -1.55 -7.91
C SER A 11 -14.22 -1.98 -6.80
N GLY A 12 -13.00 -2.41 -7.15
CA GLY A 12 -11.94 -2.69 -6.19
C GLY A 12 -11.56 -1.47 -5.33
N PHE A 13 -11.43 -0.29 -5.93
CA PHE A 13 -11.18 0.96 -5.17
C PHE A 13 -12.34 1.33 -4.24
N ALA A 14 -13.59 1.03 -4.64
CA ALA A 14 -14.75 1.23 -3.77
C ALA A 14 -14.75 0.27 -2.57
N PHE A 15 -14.38 -0.99 -2.78
CA PHE A 15 -14.18 -1.96 -1.69
C PHE A 15 -13.08 -1.50 -0.72
N TYR A 16 -11.92 -1.09 -1.25
CA TYR A 16 -10.79 -0.62 -0.44
C TYR A 16 -11.16 0.60 0.41
N ARG A 17 -11.85 1.61 -0.15
CA ARG A 17 -12.22 2.85 0.56
C ARG A 17 -13.45 2.75 1.45
N SER A 18 -14.12 1.59 1.49
CA SER A 18 -15.35 1.43 2.26
C SER A 18 -15.09 1.63 3.75
N GLU A 19 -15.94 2.39 4.44
CA GLU A 19 -15.93 2.47 5.92
C GLU A 19 -16.39 1.17 6.57
N ALA A 20 -16.93 0.22 5.79
CA ALA A 20 -17.33 -1.10 6.27
C ALA A 20 -16.17 -2.10 6.36
N ARG A 21 -14.91 -1.65 6.32
CA ARG A 21 -13.74 -2.49 6.58
C ARG A 21 -13.51 -2.62 8.08
N GLU A 22 -13.29 -3.84 8.54
CA GLU A 22 -12.86 -4.12 9.90
C GLU A 22 -11.36 -3.87 10.09
N VAL A 23 -10.56 -3.99 9.03
CA VAL A 23 -9.15 -3.62 9.12
C VAL A 23 -9.00 -2.12 9.41
N PRO A 24 -8.28 -1.73 10.48
CA PRO A 24 -8.01 -0.32 10.78
C PRO A 24 -7.32 0.39 9.62
N ALA A 25 -7.73 1.63 9.36
CA ALA A 25 -7.27 2.35 8.17
C ALA A 25 -5.77 2.63 8.19
N ASP A 26 -5.21 2.99 9.35
CA ASP A 26 -3.76 3.16 9.57
C ASP A 26 -2.96 1.89 9.25
N LEU A 27 -3.40 0.73 9.74
CA LEU A 27 -2.77 -0.56 9.46
C LEU A 27 -2.91 -0.97 8.00
N ARG A 28 -4.08 -0.71 7.39
CA ARG A 28 -4.30 -0.94 5.96
C ARG A 28 -3.33 -0.10 5.13
N GLU A 29 -3.22 1.21 5.39
CA GLU A 29 -2.30 2.07 4.64
C GLU A 29 -0.84 1.68 4.84
N LEU A 30 -0.46 1.25 6.05
CA LEU A 30 0.88 0.75 6.32
C LEU A 30 1.26 -0.47 5.45
N ALA A 31 0.33 -1.41 5.27
CA ALA A 31 0.53 -2.53 4.35
C ALA A 31 0.63 -2.07 2.89
N GLN A 32 -0.17 -1.09 2.47
CA GLN A 32 -0.17 -0.65 1.08
C GLN A 32 1.08 0.16 0.72
N LEU A 33 1.55 1.03 1.62
CA LEU A 33 2.77 1.78 1.40
C LEU A 33 3.99 0.84 1.40
N ARG A 34 4.01 -0.18 2.27
CA ARG A 34 5.04 -1.23 2.22
C ARG A 34 4.98 -2.05 0.94
N THR A 35 3.79 -2.37 0.43
CA THR A 35 3.59 -3.07 -0.85
C THR A 35 4.18 -2.28 -2.01
N GLY A 36 3.85 -0.98 -2.10
CA GLY A 36 4.41 -0.07 -3.11
C GLY A 36 5.94 -0.02 -3.05
N TRP A 37 6.51 0.13 -1.85
CA TRP A 37 7.96 0.10 -1.65
C TRP A 37 8.60 -1.22 -2.07
N ALA A 38 8.04 -2.35 -1.62
CA ALA A 38 8.55 -3.70 -1.90
C ALA A 38 8.55 -4.06 -3.39
N ARG A 39 7.59 -3.54 -4.16
CA ARG A 39 7.54 -3.70 -5.62
C ARG A 39 8.29 -2.64 -6.40
N ALA A 40 8.87 -1.65 -5.71
CA ALA A 40 9.41 -0.43 -6.29
C ALA A 40 8.43 0.22 -7.28
N SER A 41 7.14 0.28 -6.91
CA SER A 41 6.18 1.12 -7.61
C SER A 41 6.11 2.48 -6.92
N ARG A 42 6.70 3.50 -7.56
CA ARG A 42 6.65 4.89 -7.09
C ARG A 42 5.21 5.40 -7.04
N PHE A 43 4.34 4.97 -7.96
CA PHE A 43 2.92 5.32 -7.93
C PHE A 43 2.23 4.85 -6.65
N VAL A 44 2.23 3.53 -6.41
CA VAL A 44 1.55 2.93 -5.26
C VAL A 44 2.19 3.42 -3.97
N PHE A 45 3.52 3.48 -3.92
CA PHE A 45 4.24 3.99 -2.75
C PHE A 45 3.81 5.43 -2.41
N SER A 46 3.87 6.35 -3.38
CA SER A 46 3.56 7.76 -3.12
C SER A 46 2.09 7.99 -2.76
N GLN A 47 1.16 7.29 -3.40
CA GLN A 47 -0.26 7.38 -3.05
C GLN A 47 -0.53 6.92 -1.61
N HIS A 48 0.08 5.81 -1.19
CA HIS A 48 -0.15 5.28 0.13
C HIS A 48 0.68 5.95 1.22
N CYS A 49 1.79 6.61 0.91
CA CYS A 49 2.39 7.57 1.84
C CYS A 49 1.43 8.72 2.15
N LYS A 50 0.78 9.30 1.12
CA LYS A 50 -0.24 10.33 1.32
C LYS A 50 -1.43 9.79 2.14
N ALA A 51 -2.01 8.66 1.74
CA ALA A 51 -3.14 8.07 2.44
C ALA A 51 -2.80 7.69 3.89
N ALA A 52 -1.59 7.20 4.15
CA ALA A 52 -1.12 6.91 5.51
C ALA A 52 -1.12 8.16 6.38
N ARG A 53 -0.61 9.30 5.87
CA ARG A 53 -0.67 10.59 6.59
C ARG A 53 -2.12 11.01 6.85
N ASP A 54 -2.99 10.88 5.86
CA ASP A 54 -4.41 11.24 5.99
C ASP A 54 -5.14 10.36 7.05
N ASN A 55 -4.62 9.16 7.34
CA ASN A 55 -5.13 8.24 8.35
C ASN A 55 -4.33 8.26 9.67
N GLY A 56 -3.44 9.25 9.87
CA GLY A 56 -2.75 9.47 11.15
C GLY A 56 -1.50 8.62 11.39
N VAL A 57 -0.93 8.00 10.35
CA VAL A 57 0.38 7.33 10.47
C VAL A 57 1.48 8.39 10.60
N ASP A 58 2.32 8.24 11.62
CA ASP A 58 3.42 9.16 11.90
C ASP A 58 4.45 9.20 10.77
N GLU A 59 5.00 10.39 10.50
CA GLU A 59 6.02 10.60 9.45
C GLU A 59 7.24 9.70 9.65
N GLU A 60 7.65 9.47 10.90
CA GLU A 60 8.77 8.59 11.24
C GLU A 60 8.55 7.14 10.73
N LYS A 61 7.32 6.64 10.79
CA LYS A 61 6.94 5.32 10.28
C LYS A 61 6.92 5.28 8.76
N ILE A 62 6.54 6.37 8.10
CA ILE A 62 6.56 6.44 6.63
C ILE A 62 8.03 6.49 6.15
N ALA A 63 8.85 7.33 6.77
CA ALA A 63 10.25 7.51 6.41
C ALA A 63 11.11 6.27 6.69
N SER A 64 10.77 5.47 7.71
CA SER A 64 11.54 4.26 8.07
C SER A 64 11.01 2.96 7.45
N ILE A 65 10.06 3.02 6.51
CA ILE A 65 9.40 1.82 5.97
C ILE A 65 10.35 0.84 5.29
N GLU A 66 11.42 1.34 4.67
CA GLU A 66 12.41 0.48 4.02
C GLU A 66 13.18 -0.41 5.02
N ALA A 67 13.30 0.07 6.26
CA ALA A 67 14.08 -0.53 7.33
C ALA A 67 13.19 -0.91 8.52
N TRP A 68 11.91 -1.19 8.27
CA TRP A 68 10.92 -1.40 9.32
C TRP A 68 11.28 -2.50 10.32
N GLN A 69 12.03 -3.52 9.88
CA GLN A 69 12.44 -4.64 10.74
C GLN A 69 13.33 -4.19 11.91
N VAL A 70 14.12 -3.14 11.70
CA VAL A 70 15.11 -2.63 12.68
C VAL A 70 14.72 -1.28 13.29
N SER A 71 13.62 -0.70 12.84
CA SER A 71 13.08 0.56 13.37
C SER A 71 12.29 0.31 14.66
N ASP A 72 12.51 1.16 15.66
CA ASP A 72 11.76 1.15 16.93
C ASP A 72 10.42 1.91 16.83
N ALA A 73 10.10 2.50 15.68
CA ALA A 73 8.90 3.32 15.49
C ALA A 73 7.58 2.52 15.46
N TYR A 74 7.65 1.20 15.22
CA TYR A 74 6.48 0.38 14.97
C TYR A 74 6.05 -0.42 16.20
N THR A 75 4.76 -0.35 16.50
CA THR A 75 4.10 -1.18 17.50
C THR A 75 4.08 -2.66 17.09
N PRO A 76 3.82 -3.60 18.02
CA PRO A 76 3.69 -5.01 17.69
C PRO A 76 2.64 -5.32 16.60
N ALA A 77 1.51 -4.62 16.60
CA ALA A 77 0.46 -4.79 15.60
C ALA A 77 0.93 -4.36 14.20
N GLU A 78 1.56 -3.19 14.10
CA GLU A 78 2.13 -2.67 12.84
C GLU A 78 3.22 -3.59 12.30
N ARG A 79 4.08 -4.10 13.18
CA ARG A 79 5.11 -5.08 12.81
C ARG A 79 4.52 -6.40 12.31
N ALA A 80 3.43 -6.88 12.89
CA ALA A 80 2.74 -8.08 12.42
C ALA A 80 2.14 -7.85 11.02
N VAL A 81 1.55 -6.68 10.78
CA VAL A 81 1.03 -6.27 9.47
C VAL A 81 2.15 -6.20 8.43
N LEU A 82 3.27 -5.55 8.73
CA LEU A 82 4.41 -5.43 7.83
C LEU A 82 5.05 -6.79 7.51
N ALA A 83 5.18 -7.68 8.50
CA ALA A 83 5.65 -9.04 8.29
C ALA A 83 4.71 -9.84 7.37
N TRP A 84 3.39 -9.69 7.56
CA TRP A 84 2.39 -10.30 6.70
C TRP A 84 2.46 -9.76 5.27
N THR A 85 2.59 -8.44 5.10
CA THR A 85 2.79 -7.79 3.80
C THR A 85 4.03 -8.33 3.08
N ASP A 86 5.17 -8.43 3.77
CA ASP A 86 6.40 -8.99 3.19
C ASP A 86 6.23 -10.46 2.78
N ALA A 87 5.51 -11.26 3.56
CA ALA A 87 5.21 -12.64 3.21
C ALA A 87 4.35 -12.74 1.94
N LEU A 88 3.35 -11.88 1.78
CA LEU A 88 2.53 -11.82 0.57
C LEU A 88 3.33 -11.37 -0.65
N VAL A 89 4.01 -10.22 -0.52
CA VAL A 89 4.60 -9.50 -1.66
C VAL A 89 5.98 -10.06 -2.04
N LEU A 90 6.88 -10.24 -1.06
CA LEU A 90 8.25 -10.67 -1.32
C LEU A 90 8.40 -12.20 -1.38
N GLN A 91 7.52 -12.94 -0.70
CA GLN A 91 7.61 -14.40 -0.60
C GLN A 91 6.50 -15.13 -1.38
N GLY A 92 5.61 -14.40 -2.05
CA GLY A 92 4.53 -14.99 -2.85
C GLY A 92 3.49 -15.74 -2.00
N GLY A 93 3.21 -15.25 -0.80
CA GLY A 93 2.22 -15.83 0.12
C GLY A 93 2.73 -16.98 0.97
N ARG A 94 4.04 -17.27 0.96
CA ARG A 94 4.67 -18.34 1.76
C ARG A 94 4.85 -17.94 3.24
N ALA A 95 3.81 -17.40 3.85
CA ALA A 95 3.81 -17.03 5.26
C ALA A 95 3.89 -18.28 6.15
N ASP A 96 4.67 -18.19 7.23
CA ASP A 96 4.71 -19.24 8.25
C ASP A 96 3.59 -19.07 9.29
N ASP A 97 3.35 -20.13 10.07
CA ASP A 97 2.31 -20.15 11.10
C ASP A 97 2.55 -19.08 12.18
N ALA A 98 3.81 -18.75 12.45
CA ALA A 98 4.19 -17.75 13.44
C ALA A 98 3.77 -16.34 12.99
N THR A 99 4.00 -15.99 11.72
CA THR A 99 3.59 -14.71 11.13
C THR A 99 2.07 -14.58 11.16
N PHE A 100 1.35 -15.62 10.77
CA PHE A 100 -0.12 -15.62 10.82
C PHE A 100 -0.65 -15.54 12.26
N ALA A 101 -0.04 -16.27 13.20
CA ALA A 101 -0.42 -16.22 14.61
C ALA A 101 -0.20 -14.83 15.23
N ALA A 102 0.90 -14.16 14.91
CA ALA A 102 1.16 -12.79 15.34
C ALA A 102 0.12 -11.80 14.78
N LEU A 103 -0.29 -11.96 13.52
CA LEU A 103 -1.34 -11.12 12.96
C LEU A 103 -2.69 -11.36 13.67
N ARG A 104 -3.03 -12.62 13.94
CA ARG A 104 -4.25 -13.00 14.69
C ARG A 104 -4.29 -12.54 16.14
N SER A 105 -3.16 -12.20 16.77
CA SER A 105 -3.19 -11.60 18.11
C SER A 105 -3.62 -10.13 18.10
N HIS A 106 -3.69 -9.49 16.93
CA HIS A 106 -4.02 -8.07 16.78
C HIS A 106 -5.26 -7.80 15.94
N LEU A 107 -5.63 -8.70 15.01
CA LEU A 107 -6.72 -8.50 14.07
C LEU A 107 -7.74 -9.66 14.11
N SER A 108 -9.00 -9.34 13.83
CA SER A 108 -10.05 -10.35 13.59
C SER A 108 -9.76 -11.15 12.32
N GLU A 109 -10.35 -12.34 12.18
CA GLU A 109 -10.19 -13.14 10.95
C GLU A 109 -10.72 -12.39 9.71
N LEU A 110 -11.79 -11.59 9.86
CA LEU A 110 -12.32 -10.78 8.78
C LEU A 110 -11.36 -9.63 8.43
N ALA A 111 -10.81 -8.91 9.41
CA ALA A 111 -9.81 -7.88 9.16
C ALA A 111 -8.55 -8.44 8.47
N ILE A 112 -8.13 -9.66 8.82
CA ILE A 112 -7.00 -10.34 8.15
C ILE A 112 -7.33 -10.70 6.70
N LEU A 113 -8.54 -11.20 6.44
CA LEU A 113 -8.99 -11.50 5.09
C LEU A 113 -9.02 -10.22 4.24
N GLU A 114 -9.57 -9.12 4.77
CA GLU A 114 -9.62 -7.82 4.11
C GLU A 114 -8.21 -7.28 3.83
N LEU A 115 -7.33 -7.26 4.83
CA LEU A 115 -5.94 -6.83 4.70
C LEU A 115 -5.22 -7.64 3.61
N THR A 116 -5.38 -8.96 3.62
CA THR A 116 -4.74 -9.87 2.65
C THR A 116 -5.24 -9.61 1.23
N TYR A 117 -6.56 -9.51 1.05
CA TYR A 117 -7.15 -9.22 -0.26
C TYR A 117 -6.67 -7.87 -0.80
N ILE A 118 -6.74 -6.82 0.02
CA ILE A 118 -6.34 -5.45 -0.36
C ILE A 118 -4.84 -5.41 -0.67
N THR A 119 -4.00 -6.07 0.13
CA THR A 119 -2.55 -6.18 -0.10
C THR A 119 -2.26 -6.84 -1.44
N CYS A 120 -2.82 -8.03 -1.71
CA CYS A 120 -2.63 -8.73 -2.99
C CYS A 120 -3.17 -7.93 -4.19
N TRP A 121 -4.26 -7.19 -4.00
CA TRP A 121 -4.83 -6.37 -5.05
C TRP A 121 -3.93 -5.18 -5.41
N TYR A 122 -3.37 -4.49 -4.41
CA TYR A 122 -2.39 -3.44 -4.65
C TYR A 122 -1.04 -3.97 -5.11
N ASP A 123 -0.67 -5.20 -4.75
CA ASP A 123 0.48 -5.88 -5.34
C ASP A 123 0.32 -6.03 -6.84
N LEU A 124 -0.86 -6.48 -7.30
CA LEU A 124 -1.21 -6.52 -8.71
C LEU A 124 -1.08 -5.13 -9.35
N HIS A 125 -1.61 -4.08 -8.72
CA HIS A 125 -1.48 -2.72 -9.26
C HIS A 125 -0.02 -2.25 -9.35
N ALA A 126 0.78 -2.47 -8.31
CA ALA A 126 2.19 -2.11 -8.29
C ALA A 126 2.99 -2.85 -9.38
N VAL A 127 2.74 -4.15 -9.53
CA VAL A 127 3.36 -4.98 -10.57
C VAL A 127 2.96 -4.49 -11.96
N MET A 128 1.67 -4.21 -12.20
CA MET A 128 1.21 -3.71 -13.49
C MET A 128 1.81 -2.36 -13.83
N SER A 129 1.80 -1.40 -12.89
CA SER A 129 2.31 -0.06 -13.15
C SER A 129 3.80 -0.06 -13.46
N ARG A 130 4.59 -0.84 -12.71
CA ARG A 130 6.03 -1.01 -12.96
C ARG A 130 6.30 -1.75 -14.26
N ALA A 131 5.64 -2.88 -14.50
CA ALA A 131 5.88 -3.70 -15.70
C ALA A 131 5.53 -2.97 -17.00
N LEU A 132 4.51 -2.12 -16.96
CA LEU A 132 4.08 -1.32 -18.11
C LEU A 132 4.79 0.03 -18.21
N ARG A 133 5.70 0.36 -17.27
CA ARG A 133 6.40 1.67 -17.20
C ARG A 133 5.42 2.83 -17.33
N LEU A 134 4.35 2.80 -16.53
CA LEU A 134 3.39 3.91 -16.49
C LEU A 134 4.10 5.19 -16.03
N GLU A 135 3.50 6.36 -16.30
CA GLU A 135 4.13 7.69 -16.13
C GLU A 135 4.90 7.87 -14.81
N LEU A 136 4.35 7.36 -13.70
CA LEU A 136 4.98 7.50 -12.39
C LEU A 136 5.98 6.39 -12.04
N ASP A 137 5.97 5.26 -12.74
CA ASP A 137 6.83 4.09 -12.51
C ASP A 137 7.85 3.88 -13.63
N ASP A 138 7.96 4.81 -14.57
CA ASP A 138 9.04 4.87 -15.56
C ASP A 138 10.29 5.57 -14.98
N VAL A 139 10.83 5.01 -13.90
CA VAL A 139 12.01 5.52 -13.19
C VAL A 139 12.90 4.36 -12.73
N ASP A 140 14.19 4.65 -12.54
CA ASP A 140 15.14 3.68 -12.00
C ASP A 140 15.01 3.56 -10.47
N ASP A 141 15.41 2.39 -9.95
CA ASP A 141 15.52 2.15 -8.51
C ASP A 141 16.74 2.90 -7.92
N PRO A 142 16.72 3.28 -6.62
CA PRO A 142 15.58 3.16 -5.71
C PRO A 142 14.53 4.23 -6.01
N ILE A 143 13.25 3.84 -5.90
CA ILE A 143 12.16 4.81 -5.95
C ILE A 143 12.22 5.74 -4.74
N THR A 144 11.71 6.97 -4.91
CA THR A 144 11.49 7.91 -3.81
C THR A 144 10.04 8.34 -3.82
N GLU A 145 9.50 8.69 -2.64
CA GLU A 145 8.17 9.28 -2.56
C GLU A 145 8.11 10.56 -3.41
N LEU A 146 7.02 10.71 -4.18
CA LEU A 146 6.68 11.97 -4.81
C LEU A 146 5.99 12.89 -3.80
N THR A 147 6.65 13.99 -3.44
CA THR A 147 6.07 15.04 -2.57
C THR A 147 5.59 16.24 -3.39
N GLY A 148 4.51 16.90 -2.97
CA GLY A 148 3.97 18.12 -3.61
C GLY A 148 2.94 17.88 -4.74
N PRO A 149 2.71 18.87 -5.64
CA PRO A 149 1.63 18.85 -6.64
C PRO A 149 1.76 17.75 -7.71
N GLY A 150 2.87 17.01 -7.75
CA GLY A 150 3.10 15.89 -8.68
C GLY A 150 2.11 14.73 -8.54
N ILE A 151 1.53 14.51 -7.35
CA ILE A 151 0.46 13.51 -7.16
C ILE A 151 -0.88 14.00 -7.72
N ALA A 152 -1.20 15.30 -7.57
CA ALA A 152 -2.47 15.87 -8.02
C ALA A 152 -2.58 15.94 -9.55
N ARG A 153 -1.47 16.26 -10.23
CA ARG A 153 -1.42 16.41 -11.69
C ARG A 153 -1.55 15.08 -12.45
N SER A 154 -1.11 13.95 -11.86
CA SER A 154 -1.22 12.64 -12.52
C SER A 154 -2.59 11.97 -12.30
N LEU A 155 -3.30 12.34 -11.23
CA LEU A 155 -4.66 11.88 -10.95
C LEU A 155 -5.73 12.68 -11.71
N HIS A 156 -5.38 13.91 -12.11
CA HIS A 156 -6.21 14.80 -12.92
C HIS A 156 -5.32 15.49 -13.98
N PRO A 157 -5.16 14.91 -15.18
CA PRO A 157 -4.32 15.49 -16.24
C PRO A 157 -4.79 16.89 -16.70
N ASP A 158 -6.04 17.26 -16.37
CA ASP A 158 -6.65 18.56 -16.66
C ASP A 158 -6.67 19.52 -15.45
N ALA A 159 -5.96 19.22 -14.35
CA ALA A 159 -5.87 20.14 -13.23
C ALA A 159 -5.02 21.38 -13.61
N GLU A 160 -5.68 22.53 -13.74
CA GLU A 160 -5.04 23.83 -13.90
C GLU A 160 -4.08 24.11 -12.73
N PRO A 161 -2.95 24.79 -12.97
CA PRO A 161 -2.02 25.16 -11.90
C PRO A 161 -2.72 26.10 -10.91
N GLU A 162 -2.57 25.84 -9.61
CA GLU A 162 -3.00 26.79 -8.59
C GLU A 162 -2.26 28.12 -8.76
N SER A 163 -3.04 29.21 -8.72
CA SER A 163 -2.65 30.59 -9.02
C SER A 163 -1.71 31.22 -7.99
#